data_AF-A0A8C9WWZ7-F1
#
_entry.id   AF-A0A8C9WWZ7-F1
#
_cell.length_a   1.000
_cell.length_b   1.000
_cell.length_c   1.000
_cell.angle_alpha   90.00
_cell.angle_beta   90.00
_cell.angle_gamma   90.00
#
_symmetry.space_group_name_H-M   'P 1'
#
loop_
_entity.id
_entity.type
_entity.pdbx_description
1 polymer ?
#
loop_
_entity_poly.entity_id
_entity_poly.type
_entity_poly.pdbx_seq_one_letter_code
_entity_poly.pdbx_strand_id
1 'polypeptide(L)'
;MKECVRGHLSEAVSVYEDRPREQWILDFPAQVALTGSQIWWSNDMELVFKRLEEGFESALKDYNKKQISQLNLLIGMLLGELSSGDRQKIMTLCTIDVHARDIVASLIAQKVATSQAFQWLSQLRHCWNEQQHHCFVNICDAQFLYSYEYLGNTPRLVITPLTDRHCLKALCGDFHHYEPWLCREDGAT
;
A
#
# COMPACT_ATOMS: atom_id res chain seq x y z
N MET A 1 16.54 -9.78 -15.95
CA MET A 1 16.09 -9.56 -14.54
C MET A 1 14.82 -8.70 -14.47
N LYS A 2 14.77 -7.49 -15.05
CA LYS A 2 13.58 -6.60 -15.00
C LYS A 2 12.29 -7.26 -15.54
N GLU A 3 12.36 -7.95 -16.67
CA GLU A 3 11.23 -8.69 -17.24
C GLU A 3 10.77 -9.88 -16.41
N CYS A 4 11.70 -10.50 -15.67
CA CYS A 4 11.42 -11.62 -14.77
C CYS A 4 10.62 -11.14 -13.55
N VAL A 5 10.98 -9.99 -12.97
CA VAL A 5 10.21 -9.37 -11.88
C VAL A 5 8.83 -8.93 -12.40
N ARG A 6 8.75 -8.39 -13.62
CA ARG A 6 7.47 -8.04 -14.25
C ARG A 6 6.56 -9.27 -14.45
N GLY A 7 7.12 -10.39 -14.92
CA GLY A 7 6.39 -11.65 -15.09
C GLY A 7 5.83 -12.17 -13.76
N HIS A 8 6.67 -12.27 -12.74
CA HIS A 8 6.25 -12.70 -11.40
C HIS A 8 5.23 -11.75 -10.78
N LEU A 9 5.31 -10.44 -11.03
CA LEU A 9 4.32 -9.49 -10.54
C LEU A 9 2.96 -9.68 -11.23
N SER A 10 2.95 -9.93 -12.54
CA SER A 10 1.72 -10.25 -13.28
C SER A 10 1.06 -11.53 -12.76
N GLU A 11 1.85 -12.56 -12.49
CA GLU A 11 1.38 -13.82 -11.90
C GLU A 11 0.86 -13.61 -10.47
N ALA A 12 1.61 -12.87 -9.66
CA ALA A 12 1.23 -12.58 -8.29
C ALA A 12 -0.09 -11.80 -8.20
N VAL A 13 -0.32 -10.83 -9.10
CA VAL A 13 -1.60 -10.10 -9.19
C VAL A 13 -2.74 -11.05 -9.56
N SER A 14 -2.54 -11.95 -10.53
CA SER A 14 -3.56 -12.92 -10.97
C SER A 14 -3.90 -13.96 -9.89
N VAL A 15 -2.91 -14.45 -9.14
CA VAL A 15 -3.08 -15.56 -8.18
C VAL A 15 -3.56 -15.07 -6.81
N TYR A 16 -3.61 -13.76 -6.58
CA TYR A 16 -3.98 -13.19 -5.28
C TYR A 16 -5.44 -13.46 -4.89
N GLU A 17 -6.36 -13.56 -5.85
CA GLU A 17 -7.77 -13.88 -5.55
C GLU A 17 -8.00 -15.35 -5.17
N ASP A 18 -7.15 -16.25 -5.69
CA ASP A 18 -7.34 -17.70 -5.57
C ASP A 18 -6.70 -18.30 -4.31
N ARG A 19 -5.75 -17.61 -3.66
CA ARG A 19 -4.97 -18.16 -2.54
C ARG A 19 -5.11 -17.35 -1.26
N PRO A 20 -5.10 -18.01 -0.08
CA PRO A 20 -5.02 -17.30 1.19
C PRO A 20 -3.71 -16.50 1.27
N ARG A 21 -3.81 -15.25 1.75
CA ARG A 21 -2.71 -14.28 1.78
C ARG A 21 -1.43 -14.83 2.41
N GLU A 22 -1.56 -15.64 3.45
CA GLU A 22 -0.44 -16.31 4.14
C GLU A 22 0.40 -17.20 3.21
N GLN A 23 -0.26 -18.00 2.37
CA GLN A 23 0.41 -18.89 1.42
C GLN A 23 0.92 -18.11 0.21
N TRP A 24 0.10 -17.19 -0.31
CA TRP A 24 0.48 -16.33 -1.43
C TRP A 24 1.75 -15.53 -1.11
N ILE A 25 1.88 -15.02 0.12
CA ILE A 25 3.10 -14.32 0.53
C ILE A 25 4.28 -15.25 0.38
N LEU A 26 4.23 -16.49 0.86
CA LEU A 26 5.36 -17.42 0.84
C LEU A 26 5.77 -17.86 -0.58
N ASP A 27 4.81 -17.97 -1.50
CA ASP A 27 5.04 -18.44 -2.87
C ASP A 27 5.89 -17.46 -3.72
N PHE A 28 5.81 -16.16 -3.44
CA PHE A 28 6.49 -15.13 -4.25
C PHE A 28 7.73 -14.52 -3.55
N PRO A 29 8.72 -14.02 -4.32
CA PRO A 29 9.84 -13.27 -3.75
C PRO A 29 9.38 -12.06 -2.94
N ALA A 30 10.13 -11.69 -1.89
CA ALA A 30 9.75 -10.62 -0.95
C ALA A 30 9.32 -9.33 -1.66
N GLN A 31 10.09 -8.87 -2.65
CA GLN A 31 9.76 -7.64 -3.40
C GLN A 31 8.46 -7.74 -4.19
N VAL A 32 8.17 -8.89 -4.81
CA VAL A 32 6.95 -9.11 -5.58
C VAL A 32 5.75 -9.16 -4.64
N ALA A 33 5.86 -9.87 -3.51
CA ALA A 33 4.80 -9.92 -2.50
C ALA A 33 4.50 -8.52 -1.92
N LEU A 34 5.53 -7.71 -1.65
CA LEU A 34 5.39 -6.34 -1.16
C LEU A 34 4.68 -5.44 -2.18
N THR A 35 5.16 -5.39 -3.41
CA THR A 35 4.57 -4.53 -4.46
C THR A 35 3.17 -5.03 -4.85
N GLY A 36 2.95 -6.34 -4.93
CA GLY A 36 1.63 -6.92 -5.17
C GLY A 36 0.63 -6.59 -4.06
N SER A 37 1.04 -6.62 -2.80
CA SER A 37 0.17 -6.22 -1.68
C SER A 37 -0.21 -4.73 -1.77
N GLN A 38 0.72 -3.87 -2.17
CA GLN A 38 0.44 -2.43 -2.35
C GLN A 38 -0.49 -2.15 -3.53
N ILE A 39 -0.38 -2.93 -4.61
CA ILE A 39 -1.30 -2.87 -5.76
C ILE A 39 -2.71 -3.25 -5.32
N TRP A 40 -2.85 -4.39 -4.66
CA TRP A 40 -4.13 -4.87 -4.19
C TRP A 40 -4.78 -3.95 -3.16
N TRP A 41 -3.99 -3.37 -2.26
CA TRP A 41 -4.48 -2.37 -1.34
C TRP A 41 -5.02 -1.12 -2.06
N SER A 42 -4.33 -0.65 -3.11
CA SER A 42 -4.80 0.50 -3.91
C SER A 42 -6.12 0.19 -4.61
N ASN A 43 -6.24 -1.01 -5.20
CA ASN A 43 -7.47 -1.48 -5.86
C ASN A 43 -8.64 -1.65 -4.88
N ASP A 44 -8.39 -2.27 -3.73
CA ASP A 44 -9.37 -2.42 -2.65
C ASP A 44 -9.89 -1.04 -2.18
N MET A 45 -8.99 -0.07 -2.01
CA MET A 45 -9.36 1.28 -1.60
C MET A 45 -10.21 1.99 -2.65
N GLU A 46 -9.90 1.85 -3.94
CA GLU A 46 -10.74 2.37 -5.01
C GLU A 46 -12.15 1.75 -4.99
N LEU A 47 -12.27 0.45 -4.73
CA LEU A 47 -13.56 -0.21 -4.57
C LEU A 47 -14.33 0.31 -3.35
N VAL A 48 -13.62 0.53 -2.23
CA VAL A 48 -14.22 1.13 -1.02
C VAL A 48 -14.71 2.54 -1.30
N PHE A 49 -13.95 3.37 -2.03
CA PHE A 49 -14.40 4.70 -2.43
C PHE A 49 -15.65 4.67 -3.31
N LYS A 50 -15.73 3.74 -4.28
CA LYS A 50 -16.94 3.55 -5.09
C LYS A 50 -18.16 3.21 -4.21
N ARG A 51 -17.99 2.32 -3.23
CA ARG A 51 -19.06 1.98 -2.27
C ARG A 51 -19.44 3.16 -1.36
N LEU A 52 -18.49 4.01 -0.99
CA LEU A 52 -18.78 5.24 -0.24
C LEU A 52 -19.62 6.21 -1.09
N GLU A 53 -19.30 6.36 -2.38
CA GLU A 53 -20.06 7.19 -3.32
C GLU A 53 -21.49 6.65 -3.53
N GLU A 54 -21.67 5.33 -3.48
CA GLU A 54 -22.99 4.66 -3.48
C GLU A 54 -23.77 4.82 -2.15
N GLY A 55 -23.18 5.44 -1.12
CA GLY A 55 -23.83 5.74 0.16
C GLY A 55 -23.52 4.76 1.29
N PHE A 56 -22.59 3.81 1.11
CA PHE A 56 -22.18 2.87 2.17
C PHE A 56 -21.10 3.46 3.06
N GLU A 57 -21.47 4.38 3.97
CA GLU A 57 -20.53 5.04 4.90
C GLU A 57 -19.77 4.06 5.83
N SER A 58 -20.26 2.83 6.01
CA SER A 58 -19.57 1.80 6.80
C SER A 58 -18.44 1.10 6.06
N ALA A 59 -18.33 1.26 4.72
CA ALA A 59 -17.40 0.52 3.89
C ALA A 59 -15.93 0.65 4.35
N LEU A 60 -15.50 1.86 4.74
CA LEU A 60 -14.16 2.08 5.29
C LEU A 60 -13.94 1.39 6.63
N LYS A 61 -14.95 1.40 7.52
CA LYS A 61 -14.85 0.77 8.84
C LYS A 61 -14.78 -0.75 8.72
N ASP A 62 -15.57 -1.31 7.81
CA ASP A 62 -15.57 -2.75 7.54
C ASP A 62 -14.26 -3.19 6.87
N TYR A 63 -13.72 -2.37 5.97
CA TYR A 63 -12.40 -2.59 5.39
C TYR A 63 -11.28 -2.53 6.44
N ASN A 64 -11.32 -1.55 7.34
CA ASN A 64 -10.34 -1.42 8.42
C ASN A 64 -10.35 -2.65 9.35
N LYS A 65 -11.53 -3.17 9.70
CA LYS A 65 -11.66 -4.44 10.45
C LYS A 65 -11.05 -5.62 9.68
N LYS A 66 -11.30 -5.72 8.38
CA LYS A 66 -10.70 -6.74 7.52
C LYS A 66 -9.17 -6.65 7.55
N GLN A 67 -8.60 -5.45 7.41
CA GLN A 67 -7.15 -5.23 7.49
C GLN A 67 -6.56 -5.64 8.85
N ILE A 68 -7.22 -5.29 9.96
CA ILE A 68 -6.78 -5.70 11.31
C ILE A 68 -6.79 -7.23 11.45
N SER A 69 -7.82 -7.90 10.94
CA SER A 69 -7.88 -9.37 10.96
C SER A 69 -6.74 -9.99 10.16
N GLN A 70 -6.44 -9.47 8.96
CA GLN A 70 -5.34 -9.96 8.13
C GLN A 70 -3.98 -9.71 8.80
N LEU A 71 -3.81 -8.55 9.43
CA LEU A 71 -2.58 -8.24 10.17
C LEU A 71 -2.37 -9.20 11.35
N ASN A 72 -3.42 -9.50 12.11
CA ASN A 72 -3.34 -10.45 13.23
C ASN A 72 -2.96 -11.86 12.77
N LEU A 73 -3.43 -12.28 11.59
CA LEU A 73 -3.02 -13.54 10.96
C LEU A 73 -1.52 -13.55 10.65
N LEU A 74 -1.00 -12.49 10.01
CA LEU A 74 0.43 -12.36 9.72
C LEU A 74 1.30 -12.30 10.99
N ILE A 75 0.83 -11.62 12.04
CA ILE A 75 1.49 -11.62 13.36
C ILE A 75 1.49 -13.03 13.95
N GLY A 76 0.39 -13.78 13.81
CA GLY A 76 0.31 -15.17 14.21
C GLY A 76 1.36 -16.04 13.52
N MET A 77 1.57 -15.86 12.21
CA MET A 77 2.64 -16.54 11.47
C MET A 77 4.03 -16.20 12.02
N LEU A 78 4.29 -14.93 12.37
CA LEU A 78 5.57 -14.50 12.95
C LEU A 78 5.88 -15.16 14.30
N LEU A 79 4.86 -15.53 15.07
CA LEU A 79 5.01 -16.23 16.34
C LEU A 79 5.35 -17.73 16.15
N GLY A 80 5.15 -18.28 14.94
CA GLY A 80 5.50 -19.65 14.60
C GLY A 80 6.96 -19.86 14.21
N GLU A 81 7.27 -21.08 13.78
CA GLU A 81 8.58 -21.42 13.21
C GLU A 81 8.62 -21.04 11.72
N LEU A 82 9.48 -20.09 11.38
CA LEU A 82 9.69 -19.58 10.03
C LEU A 82 11.19 -19.44 9.76
N SER A 83 11.58 -19.58 8.50
CA SER A 83 12.95 -19.31 8.06
C SER A 83 13.33 -17.85 8.36
N SER A 84 14.62 -17.56 8.55
CA SER A 84 15.08 -16.18 8.80
C SER A 84 14.70 -15.22 7.66
N GLY A 85 14.75 -15.70 6.41
CA GLY A 85 14.36 -14.93 5.23
C GLY A 85 12.86 -14.64 5.17
N ASP A 86 12.01 -15.63 5.45
CA ASP A 86 10.56 -15.46 5.45
C ASP A 86 10.09 -14.60 6.62
N ARG A 87 10.73 -14.75 7.79
CA ARG A 87 10.48 -13.89 8.95
C ARG A 87 10.75 -12.42 8.63
N GLN A 88 11.86 -12.12 7.96
CA GLN A 88 12.20 -10.76 7.55
C GLN A 88 11.22 -10.19 6.52
N LYS A 89 10.81 -11.02 5.56
CA LYS A 89 9.81 -10.67 4.55
C LYS A 89 8.44 -10.38 5.17
N ILE A 90 7.95 -11.24 6.07
CA ILE A 90 6.67 -11.04 6.75
C ILE A 90 6.75 -9.82 7.68
N MET A 91 7.86 -9.60 8.39
CA MET A 91 8.06 -8.40 9.22
C MET A 91 7.97 -7.11 8.38
N THR A 92 8.55 -7.13 7.18
CA THR A 92 8.49 -6.00 6.24
C THR A 92 7.06 -5.79 5.73
N LEU A 93 6.34 -6.87 5.38
CA LEU A 93 4.93 -6.80 4.99
C LEU A 93 4.04 -6.24 6.11
N CYS A 94 4.21 -6.72 7.35
CA CYS A 94 3.48 -6.22 8.50
C CYS A 94 3.68 -4.72 8.70
N THR A 95 4.89 -4.21 8.47
CA THR A 95 5.19 -2.77 8.58
C THR A 95 4.42 -1.96 7.52
N ILE A 96 4.33 -2.45 6.29
CA ILE A 96 3.54 -1.81 5.24
C ILE A 96 2.04 -1.90 5.54
N ASP A 97 1.56 -3.04 6.04
CA ASP A 97 0.13 -3.22 6.36
C ASP A 97 -0.33 -2.37 7.54
N VAL A 98 0.52 -2.19 8.57
CA VAL A 98 0.26 -1.26 9.67
C VAL A 98 0.13 0.16 9.14
N HIS A 99 1.06 0.58 8.28
CA HIS A 99 1.02 1.90 7.66
C HIS A 99 -0.26 2.08 6.81
N ALA A 100 -0.61 1.10 5.97
CA ALA A 100 -1.82 1.11 5.17
C ALA A 100 -3.09 1.20 6.04
N ARG A 101 -3.15 0.49 7.16
CA ARG A 101 -4.24 0.58 8.15
C ARG A 101 -4.32 1.98 8.76
N ASP A 102 -3.18 2.58 9.11
CA ASP A 102 -3.14 3.90 9.73
C ASP A 102 -3.61 5.00 8.77
N ILE A 103 -3.30 4.88 7.46
CA ILE A 103 -3.90 5.72 6.42
C ILE A 103 -5.42 5.58 6.41
N VAL A 104 -5.94 4.35 6.37
CA VAL A 104 -7.40 4.11 6.36
C VAL A 104 -8.05 4.67 7.63
N ALA A 105 -7.42 4.51 8.79
CA ALA A 105 -7.90 5.08 10.05
C ALA A 105 -7.95 6.61 10.00
N SER A 106 -6.92 7.25 9.44
CA SER A 106 -6.89 8.71 9.22
C SER A 106 -8.00 9.17 8.27
N LEU A 107 -8.22 8.46 7.15
CA LEU A 107 -9.29 8.75 6.20
C LEU A 107 -10.69 8.66 6.86
N ILE A 108 -10.90 7.69 7.76
CA ILE A 108 -12.12 7.56 8.55
C ILE A 108 -12.28 8.74 9.51
N ALA A 109 -11.22 9.13 10.23
CA ALA A 109 -11.26 10.24 11.18
C ALA A 109 -11.59 11.57 10.48
N GLN A 110 -11.06 11.77 9.28
CA GLN A 110 -11.30 12.96 8.46
C GLN A 110 -12.59 12.91 7.64
N LYS A 111 -13.34 11.80 7.71
CA LYS A 111 -14.59 11.57 6.96
C LYS A 111 -14.44 11.83 5.46
N VAL A 112 -13.36 11.35 4.88
CA VAL A 112 -13.11 11.47 3.45
C VAL A 112 -14.10 10.59 2.69
N ALA A 113 -14.91 11.20 1.83
CA ALA A 113 -15.95 10.52 1.06
C ALA A 113 -15.62 10.35 -0.44
N THR A 114 -14.46 10.86 -0.90
CA THR A 114 -14.14 10.92 -2.33
C THR A 114 -12.71 10.44 -2.59
N SER A 115 -12.55 9.69 -3.68
CA SER A 115 -11.24 9.23 -4.21
C SER A 115 -10.30 10.37 -4.67
N GLN A 116 -10.82 11.60 -4.81
CA GLN A 116 -10.06 12.79 -5.18
C GLN A 116 -9.55 13.60 -3.98
N ALA A 117 -9.76 13.12 -2.76
CA ALA A 117 -9.28 13.82 -1.58
C ALA A 117 -7.75 13.84 -1.55
N PHE A 118 -7.19 15.02 -1.24
CA PHE A 118 -5.75 15.21 -1.22
C PHE A 118 -5.02 14.23 -0.29
N GLN A 119 -5.64 13.87 0.84
CA GLN A 119 -5.07 12.94 1.82
C GLN A 119 -4.90 11.52 1.27
N TRP A 120 -5.74 11.13 0.30
CA TRP A 120 -5.58 9.87 -0.44
C TRP A 120 -4.65 10.04 -1.64
N LEU A 121 -4.74 11.17 -2.36
CA LEU A 121 -3.88 11.48 -3.49
C LEU A 121 -2.40 11.61 -3.09
N SER A 122 -2.11 12.08 -1.87
CA SER A 122 -0.75 12.25 -1.34
C SER A 122 -0.04 10.93 -1.02
N GLN A 123 -0.76 9.81 -1.03
CA GLN A 123 -0.19 8.49 -0.77
C GLN A 123 0.41 7.87 -2.03
N LEU A 124 1.49 7.10 -1.86
CA LEU A 124 2.09 6.31 -2.93
C LEU A 124 1.18 5.13 -3.29
N ARG A 125 0.57 5.19 -4.47
CA ARG A 125 -0.35 4.14 -4.95
C ARG A 125 0.26 3.40 -6.10
N HIS A 126 0.22 2.07 -6.01
CA HIS A 126 0.71 1.20 -7.07
C HIS A 126 -0.50 0.71 -7.85
N CYS A 127 -0.51 0.96 -9.15
CA CYS A 127 -1.58 0.56 -10.05
C CYS A 127 -1.00 -0.41 -11.08
N TRP A 128 -1.54 -1.60 -11.15
CA TRP A 128 -1.20 -2.56 -12.19
C TRP A 128 -2.06 -2.29 -13.43
N ASN A 129 -1.42 -2.00 -14.56
CA ASN A 129 -2.10 -1.90 -15.83
C ASN A 129 -2.00 -3.23 -16.57
N GLU A 130 -3.13 -3.95 -16.66
CA GLU A 130 -3.21 -5.25 -17.34
C GLU A 130 -2.91 -5.15 -18.85
N GLN A 131 -3.29 -4.06 -19.52
CA GLN A 131 -3.10 -3.91 -20.96
C GLN A 131 -1.63 -3.72 -21.33
N GLN A 132 -0.90 -3.00 -20.49
CA GLN A 132 0.52 -2.73 -20.71
C GLN A 132 1.44 -3.70 -19.95
N HIS A 133 0.88 -4.58 -19.11
CA HIS A 133 1.61 -5.40 -18.13
C HIS A 133 2.64 -4.59 -17.33
N HIS A 134 2.28 -3.33 -17.01
CA HIS A 134 3.17 -2.38 -16.37
C HIS A 134 2.57 -1.86 -15.06
N CYS A 135 3.43 -1.75 -14.04
CA CYS A 135 3.09 -1.18 -12.75
C CYS A 135 3.44 0.31 -12.78
N PHE A 136 2.44 1.13 -12.50
CA PHE A 136 2.56 2.58 -12.38
C PHE A 136 2.46 2.95 -10.91
N VAL A 137 3.36 3.82 -10.46
CA VAL A 137 3.32 4.42 -9.14
C VAL A 137 2.77 5.83 -9.30
N ASN A 138 1.59 6.06 -8.74
CA ASN A 138 0.92 7.36 -8.78
C ASN A 138 1.08 8.04 -7.42
N ILE A 139 1.47 9.31 -7.43
CA ILE A 139 1.55 10.18 -6.26
C ILE A 139 1.06 11.57 -6.67
N CYS A 140 0.05 12.09 -5.98
CA CYS A 140 -0.65 13.32 -6.37
C CYS A 140 -1.05 13.31 -7.85
N ASP A 141 -0.49 14.22 -8.63
CA ASP A 141 -0.62 14.43 -10.07
C ASP A 141 0.51 13.77 -10.89
N ALA A 142 1.54 13.25 -10.22
CA ALA A 142 2.67 12.60 -10.86
C ALA A 142 2.44 11.09 -11.00
N GLN A 143 2.78 10.57 -12.19
CA GLN A 143 2.79 9.15 -12.50
C GLN A 143 4.20 8.72 -12.88
N PHE A 144 4.69 7.67 -12.23
CA PHE A 144 6.00 7.09 -12.45
C PHE A 144 5.87 5.64 -12.91
N LEU A 145 6.69 5.24 -13.88
CA LEU A 145 6.81 3.83 -14.26
C LEU A 145 7.68 3.11 -13.23
N TYR A 146 7.22 1.97 -12.73
CA TYR A 146 8.02 1.14 -11.83
C TYR A 146 9.22 0.55 -12.59
N SER A 147 10.46 0.85 -12.17
CA SER A 147 11.68 0.44 -12.88
C SER A 147 12.07 -1.05 -12.76
N TYR A 148 11.30 -1.84 -12.01
CA TYR A 148 11.51 -3.28 -11.77
C TYR A 148 12.91 -3.67 -11.30
N GLU A 149 13.58 -2.79 -10.56
CA GLU A 149 14.92 -3.07 -10.04
C GLU A 149 14.81 -3.95 -8.80
N TYR A 150 15.44 -5.11 -8.85
CA TYR A 150 15.43 -6.03 -7.73
C TYR A 150 16.42 -5.54 -6.66
N LEU A 151 15.88 -5.09 -5.52
CA LEU A 151 16.66 -4.49 -4.43
C LEU A 151 17.10 -5.53 -3.38
N GLY A 152 16.64 -6.77 -3.49
CA GLY A 152 16.89 -7.83 -2.52
C GLY A 152 15.90 -7.85 -1.34
N ASN A 153 16.17 -8.71 -0.35
CA ASN A 153 15.40 -8.81 0.90
C ASN A 153 16.04 -7.93 2.00
N THR A 154 16.29 -6.66 1.68
CA THR A 154 16.77 -5.67 2.65
C THR A 154 15.61 -5.22 3.53
N PRO A 155 15.83 -5.04 4.84
CA PRO A 155 14.77 -4.56 5.72
C PRO A 155 14.35 -3.16 5.25
N ARG A 156 13.05 -2.95 5.02
CA ARG A 156 12.56 -1.61 4.69
C ARG A 156 12.42 -0.79 5.96
N LEU A 157 12.74 0.50 5.83
CA LEU A 157 12.53 1.47 6.89
C LEU A 157 11.02 1.56 7.21
N VAL A 158 10.69 1.72 8.49
CA VAL A 158 9.31 1.92 8.93
C VAL A 158 8.73 3.16 8.25
N ILE A 159 7.62 2.96 7.54
CA ILE A 159 6.91 4.06 6.88
C ILE A 159 6.14 4.80 7.96
N THR A 160 6.56 6.04 8.23
CA THR A 160 5.90 6.95 9.17
C THR A 160 5.36 8.14 8.40
N PRO A 161 4.36 8.88 8.92
CA PRO A 161 3.87 10.11 8.30
C PRO A 161 4.98 11.12 7.97
N LEU A 162 6.08 11.11 8.75
CA LEU A 162 7.27 11.92 8.48
C LEU A 162 8.03 11.44 7.24
N THR A 163 8.21 10.12 7.10
CA THR A 163 8.85 9.51 5.93
C THR A 163 8.02 9.74 4.67
N ASP A 164 6.69 9.61 4.75
CA ASP A 164 5.79 9.88 3.62
C ASP A 164 5.85 11.34 3.20
N ARG A 165 5.84 12.27 4.16
CA ARG A 165 6.01 13.69 3.91
C ARG A 165 7.32 13.96 3.17
N HIS A 166 8.43 13.35 3.62
CA HIS A 166 9.73 13.49 2.96
C HIS A 166 9.73 12.92 1.53
N CYS A 167 9.14 11.74 1.31
CA CYS A 167 8.99 11.15 -0.01
C CYS A 167 8.13 12.01 -0.95
N LEU A 168 7.02 12.56 -0.44
CA LEU A 168 6.17 13.50 -1.17
C LEU A 168 6.97 14.76 -1.59
N LYS A 169 7.78 15.34 -0.69
CA LYS A 169 8.62 16.51 -1.05
C LYS A 169 9.64 16.16 -2.13
N ALA A 170 10.25 14.99 -2.02
CA ALA A 170 11.31 14.56 -2.93
C ALA A 170 10.77 14.21 -4.33
N LEU A 171 9.56 13.65 -4.42
CA LEU A 171 8.98 13.17 -5.67
C LEU A 171 8.12 14.21 -6.39
N CYS A 172 7.40 15.07 -5.68
CA CYS A 172 6.51 16.04 -6.32
C CYS A 172 7.19 17.37 -6.70
N GLY A 173 8.43 17.65 -6.27
CA GLY A 173 9.22 18.82 -6.73
C GLY A 173 8.70 20.21 -6.32
N ASP A 174 7.40 20.47 -6.43
CA ASP A 174 6.74 21.74 -6.15
C ASP A 174 6.08 21.74 -4.77
N PHE A 175 6.91 21.98 -3.76
CA PHE A 175 6.49 22.05 -2.36
C PHE A 175 5.60 23.28 -2.05
N HIS A 176 5.71 24.37 -2.82
CA HIS A 176 5.05 25.64 -2.53
C HIS A 176 3.52 25.65 -2.69
N HIS A 177 2.92 24.73 -3.45
CA HIS A 177 1.48 24.71 -3.66
C HIS A 177 0.71 23.93 -2.58
N TYR A 178 1.37 23.03 -1.85
CA TYR A 178 0.75 22.10 -0.89
C TYR A 178 1.08 22.38 0.58
N GLU A 179 1.97 23.34 0.87
CA GLU A 179 2.31 23.80 2.24
C GLU A 179 1.12 24.14 3.14
N PRO A 180 0.04 24.80 2.67
CA PRO A 180 -1.08 25.19 3.55
C PRO A 180 -1.85 24.01 4.15
N TRP A 181 -1.79 22.83 3.53
CA TRP A 181 -2.53 21.64 3.97
C TRP A 181 -1.74 20.82 4.99
N LEU A 182 -0.42 20.69 4.80
CA LEU A 182 0.45 19.96 5.74
C LEU A 182 0.63 20.68 7.08
N CYS A 183 0.59 22.02 7.11
CA CYS A 183 0.66 22.78 8.36
C CYS A 183 -0.68 22.83 9.13
N ARG A 184 -1.81 22.42 8.52
CA ARG A 184 -3.11 22.40 9.22
C ARG A 184 -3.31 21.19 10.12
N GLU A 185 -2.60 20.09 9.88
CA GLU A 185 -2.67 18.90 10.75
C GLU A 185 -1.79 19.01 12.00
N ASP A 186 -0.77 19.88 11.98
CA ASP A 186 0.12 20.13 13.12
C ASP A 186 -0.50 21.09 14.18
N GLY A 187 -1.76 21.52 14.01
CA GLY A 187 -2.40 22.59 14.80
C GLY A 187 -3.69 22.23 15.54
N ALA A 188 -4.02 20.95 15.72
CA ALA A 188 -5.20 20.52 16.48
C ALA A 188 -4.81 19.75 17.76
N THR A 189 -4.29 20.48 18.74
CA THR A 189 -4.28 20.13 20.17
C THR A 189 -4.72 21.34 20.98
#